data_AF-A0AAE4DS52-F1
#
_entry.id   AF-A0AAE4DS52-F1
#
_cell.length_a   1.000
_cell.length_b   1.000
_cell.length_c   1.000
_cell.angle_alpha   90.00
_cell.angle_beta   90.00
_cell.angle_gamma   90.00
#
_symmetry.space_group_name_H-M   'P 1'
#
loop_
_entity.id
_entity.type
_entity.pdbx_description
1 polymer ?
#
loop_
_entity_poly.entity_id
_entity_poly.type
_entity_poly.pdbx_seq_one_letter_code
_entity_poly.pdbx_strand_id
1 'polypeptide(L)'
;ELRNPLCAIEGFLKLISESTQEQAQLQTYIQVVMHEFENLHRQITGFLSFSKKPILDEIFKTVQVEQLLAEVETLITPRLVGENIRFEKQVHSCALAPFPAADGIRESSGSRSQSRRPFS
;
A
#
# COMPACT_ATOMS: atom_id res chain seq x y z
N GLU A 1 -6.12 15.86 -10.07
CA GLU A 1 -7.17 16.03 -11.09
C GLU A 1 -8.08 14.82 -11.22
N LEU A 2 -7.56 13.58 -11.23
CA LEU A 2 -8.34 12.33 -11.35
C LEU A 2 -9.45 12.11 -10.30
N ARG A 3 -9.33 12.66 -9.09
CA ARG A 3 -10.36 12.53 -8.05
C ARG A 3 -11.69 13.20 -8.44
N ASN A 4 -11.64 14.36 -9.10
CA ASN A 4 -12.83 15.12 -9.46
C ASN A 4 -13.74 14.38 -10.47
N PRO A 5 -13.24 13.85 -11.60
CA PRO A 5 -14.07 13.08 -12.52
C PRO A 5 -14.56 11.78 -11.90
N LEU A 6 -13.77 11.11 -11.04
CA LEU A 6 -14.24 9.91 -10.34
C LEU A 6 -15.40 10.21 -9.39
N CYS A 7 -15.29 11.25 -8.56
CA CYS A 7 -16.40 11.66 -7.69
C CYS A 7 -17.64 12.09 -8.50
N ALA A 8 -17.47 12.77 -9.63
CA ALA A 8 -18.58 13.17 -10.49
C ALA A 8 -19.31 11.95 -11.09
N ILE A 9 -18.57 10.96 -11.62
CA ILE A 9 -19.14 9.72 -12.17
C ILE A 9 -19.88 8.94 -11.08
N GLU A 10 -19.28 8.79 -9.89
CA GLU A 10 -19.92 8.12 -8.76
C GLU A 10 -21.24 8.79 -8.37
N GLY A 11 -21.26 10.14 -8.33
CA GLY A 11 -22.45 10.92 -8.03
C GLY A 11 -23.56 10.70 -9.06
N PHE A 12 -23.23 10.73 -10.35
CA PHE A 12 -24.22 10.47 -11.40
C PHE A 12 -24.76 9.05 -11.38
N LEU A 13 -23.91 8.04 -11.13
CA LEU A 13 -24.39 6.66 -11.04
C LEU A 13 -25.35 6.46 -9.86
N LYS A 14 -25.13 7.13 -8.72
CA LYS A 14 -26.07 7.13 -7.58
C LYS A 14 -27.41 7.77 -7.96
N LEU A 15 -27.40 8.94 -8.61
CA LEU A 15 -28.62 9.60 -9.08
C LEU A 15 -29.41 8.74 -10.11
N ILE A 16 -28.70 8.06 -11.01
CA ILE A 16 -29.32 7.15 -11.97
C ILE A 16 -29.92 5.94 -11.25
N SER A 17 -29.23 5.37 -10.26
CA SER A 17 -29.77 4.28 -9.44
C SER A 17 -31.03 4.71 -8.70
N GLU A 18 -31.03 5.88 -8.05
CA GLU A 18 -32.19 6.41 -7.34
C GLU A 18 -33.38 6.67 -8.27
N SER A 19 -33.15 7.26 -9.46
CA SER A 19 -34.22 7.57 -10.42
C SER A 19 -34.81 6.35 -11.15
N THR A 20 -34.19 5.17 -11.01
CA THR A 20 -34.59 3.95 -11.72
C THR A 20 -34.94 2.79 -10.78
N GLN A 21 -35.21 3.06 -9.49
CA GLN A 21 -35.41 2.02 -8.47
C GLN A 21 -36.52 1.01 -8.80
N GLU A 22 -37.58 1.44 -9.49
CA GLU A 22 -38.71 0.58 -9.86
C GLU A 22 -38.40 -0.35 -11.06
N GLN A 23 -37.25 -0.18 -11.72
CA GLN A 23 -36.84 -0.94 -12.90
C GLN A 23 -35.80 -1.99 -12.52
N ALA A 24 -36.26 -3.14 -12.01
CA ALA A 24 -35.39 -4.20 -11.45
C ALA A 24 -34.25 -4.66 -12.40
N GLN A 25 -34.54 -4.81 -13.69
CA GLN A 25 -33.51 -5.22 -14.66
C GLN A 25 -32.47 -4.12 -14.88
N LEU A 26 -32.89 -2.85 -14.93
CA LEU A 26 -31.98 -1.72 -15.06
C LEU A 26 -31.13 -1.54 -13.80
N GLN A 27 -31.70 -1.75 -12.61
CA GLN A 27 -30.97 -1.78 -11.35
C GLN A 27 -29.84 -2.81 -11.35
N THR A 28 -30.09 -3.99 -11.92
CA THR A 28 -29.05 -5.03 -12.03
C THR A 28 -27.87 -4.55 -12.85
N TYR A 29 -28.10 -3.89 -13.99
CA TYR A 29 -27.02 -3.31 -14.80
C TYR A 29 -26.29 -2.17 -14.08
N ILE A 30 -27.04 -1.30 -13.40
CA ILE A 30 -26.45 -0.18 -12.64
C ILE A 30 -25.56 -0.69 -11.50
N GLN A 31 -25.97 -1.74 -10.80
CA GLN A 31 -25.16 -2.36 -9.74
C GLN A 31 -23.85 -2.92 -10.28
N VAL A 32 -23.87 -3.58 -11.45
CA VAL A 32 -22.64 -4.05 -12.10
C VAL A 32 -21.72 -2.89 -12.44
N VAL A 33 -22.24 -1.81 -13.02
CA VAL A 33 -21.44 -0.62 -13.36
C VAL A 33 -20.86 0.05 -12.11
N MET A 34 -21.65 0.18 -11.05
CA MET A 34 -21.20 0.71 -9.75
C MET A 34 -20.07 -0.15 -9.16
N HIS A 35 -20.21 -1.48 -9.21
CA HIS A 35 -19.18 -2.39 -8.72
C HIS A 35 -17.86 -2.25 -9.48
N GLU A 36 -17.91 -2.23 -10.82
CA GLU A 36 -16.72 -2.05 -11.64
C GLU A 36 -16.09 -0.67 -11.45
N PHE A 37 -16.90 0.36 -11.25
CA PHE A 37 -16.43 1.70 -10.94
C PHE A 37 -15.69 1.74 -9.57
N GLU A 38 -16.23 1.09 -8.53
CA GLU A 38 -15.55 0.98 -7.22
C GLU A 38 -14.22 0.23 -7.33
N ASN A 39 -14.18 -0.85 -8.11
CA ASN A 39 -12.95 -1.61 -8.36
C ASN A 39 -11.89 -0.74 -9.03
N LEU A 40 -12.28 0.03 -10.06
CA LEU A 40 -11.40 0.97 -10.75
C LEU A 40 -10.90 2.08 -9.81
N HIS A 41 -11.79 2.66 -9.00
CA HIS A 41 -11.44 3.69 -8.03
C HIS A 41 -10.42 3.18 -6.99
N ARG A 42 -10.58 1.93 -6.51
CA ARG A 42 -9.62 1.28 -5.61
C ARG A 42 -8.24 1.12 -6.26
N GLN A 43 -8.18 0.63 -7.49
CA GLN A 43 -6.91 0.43 -8.22
C GLN A 43 -6.16 1.75 -8.41
N ILE A 44 -6.85 2.81 -8.86
CA ILE A 44 -6.26 4.13 -9.05
C ILE A 44 -5.76 4.71 -7.72
N THR A 45 -6.57 4.60 -6.66
CA THR A 45 -6.17 5.09 -5.33
C THR A 45 -4.95 4.35 -4.81
N GLY A 46 -4.89 3.02 -5.01
CA GLY A 46 -3.71 2.21 -4.70
C GLY A 46 -2.48 2.70 -5.46
N PHE A 47 -2.58 2.86 -6.78
CA PHE A 47 -1.47 3.36 -7.61
C PHE A 47 -0.97 4.75 -7.18
N LEU A 48 -1.90 5.67 -6.89
CA LEU A 48 -1.58 7.00 -6.39
C LEU A 48 -0.93 6.94 -4.99
N SER A 49 -1.32 5.99 -4.14
CA SER A 49 -0.71 5.82 -2.82
C SER A 49 0.77 5.44 -2.90
N PHE A 50 1.16 4.63 -3.90
CA PHE A 50 2.56 4.31 -4.19
C PHE A 50 3.31 5.46 -4.89
N SER A 51 2.62 6.23 -5.73
CA SER A 51 3.22 7.32 -6.50
C SER A 51 3.42 8.61 -5.71
N LYS A 52 2.78 8.72 -4.53
CA LYS A 52 3.11 9.79 -3.59
C LYS A 52 4.57 9.64 -3.22
N LYS A 53 5.40 10.62 -3.62
CA LYS A 53 6.70 10.81 -2.98
C LYS A 53 6.47 10.77 -1.46
N PRO A 54 7.36 10.16 -0.66
CA PRO A 54 7.28 10.29 0.78
C PRO A 54 7.43 11.79 1.11
N ILE A 55 6.31 12.50 1.23
CA ILE A 55 6.24 13.96 1.48
C ILE A 55 6.01 14.23 2.97
N LEU A 56 6.02 13.20 3.81
CA LEU A 56 6.02 13.33 5.24
C LEU A 56 7.15 12.48 5.78
N ASP A 57 7.91 13.04 6.71
CA ASP A 57 8.89 12.34 7.53
C ASP A 57 8.34 10.97 7.91
N GLU A 58 8.78 9.92 7.22
CA GLU A 58 8.43 8.55 7.59
C GLU A 58 9.03 8.35 8.98
N ILE A 59 8.15 8.34 9.98
CA ILE A 59 8.57 8.12 11.37
C ILE A 59 9.00 6.67 11.44
N PHE A 60 10.31 6.45 11.40
CA PHE A 60 10.90 5.16 11.74
C PHE A 60 10.49 4.81 13.15
N LYS A 61 9.66 3.78 13.27
CA LYS A 61 9.28 3.19 14.55
C LYS A 61 9.65 1.71 14.53
N THR A 62 10.21 1.25 15.65
CA THR A 62 10.35 -0.19 15.89
C THR A 62 8.95 -0.79 15.98
N VAL A 63 8.67 -1.81 15.16
CA VAL A 63 7.41 -2.55 15.18
C VAL A 63 7.71 -4.02 15.37
N GLN A 64 6.88 -4.69 16.17
CA GLN A 64 6.91 -6.14 16.28
C GLN A 64 6.08 -6.72 15.12
N VAL A 65 6.72 -7.53 14.28
CA VAL A 65 6.09 -8.11 13.08
C VAL A 65 4.86 -8.94 13.45
N GLU A 66 4.93 -9.67 14.56
CA GLU A 66 3.85 -10.50 15.07
C GLU A 66 2.61 -9.66 15.42
N GLN A 67 2.81 -8.48 15.99
CA GLN A 67 1.74 -7.56 16.34
C GLN A 67 1.09 -6.98 15.09
N LEU A 68 1.88 -6.54 14.12
CA LEU A 68 1.35 -6.02 12.85
C LEU A 68 0.53 -7.08 12.11
N LEU A 69 1.02 -8.33 12.08
CA LEU A 69 0.29 -9.44 11.48
C LEU A 69 -1.02 -9.73 12.22
N ALA A 70 -1.05 -9.62 13.55
CA ALA A 70 -2.28 -9.80 14.33
C ALA A 70 -3.31 -8.68 14.08
N GLU A 71 -2.86 -7.43 13.90
CA GLU A 71 -3.72 -6.30 13.54
C GLU A 71 -4.37 -6.54 12.17
N VAL A 72 -3.60 -6.95 11.16
CA VAL A 72 -4.12 -7.29 9.83
C VAL A 72 -5.07 -8.47 9.89
N GLU A 73 -4.73 -9.53 10.64
CA GLU A 73 -5.58 -10.71 10.84
C GLU A 73 -6.95 -10.33 11.41
N THR A 74 -6.99 -9.42 12.39
CA THR A 74 -8.23 -8.92 12.98
C THR A 74 -9.13 -8.24 11.93
N LEU A 75 -8.53 -7.46 11.02
CA LEU A 75 -9.27 -6.77 9.97
C LEU A 75 -9.88 -7.72 8.93
N ILE A 76 -9.20 -8.82 8.61
CA ILE A 76 -9.65 -9.76 7.57
C ILE A 76 -10.55 -10.89 8.11
N THR A 77 -10.49 -11.17 9.41
CA THR A 77 -11.22 -12.28 10.06
C THR A 77 -12.73 -12.31 9.75
N PRO A 78 -13.47 -11.18 9.77
CA PRO A 78 -14.91 -11.21 9.47
C PRO A 78 -15.23 -11.77 8.07
N ARG A 79 -14.38 -11.46 7.07
CA ARG A 79 -14.53 -11.99 5.71
C ARG A 79 -14.20 -13.48 5.63
N LEU A 80 -13.11 -13.90 6.30
CA LEU A 80 -12.70 -15.30 6.34
C LEU A 80 -13.79 -16.19 6.96
N VAL A 81 -14.41 -15.74 8.06
CA VAL A 81 -15.53 -16.43 8.70
C VAL A 81 -16.75 -16.46 7.77
N GLY A 82 -17.09 -15.32 7.15
CA GLY A 82 -18.24 -15.22 6.24
C GLY A 82 -18.14 -16.15 5.03
N GLU A 83 -16.93 -16.44 4.55
CA GLU A 83 -16.68 -17.31 3.40
C GLU A 83 -16.23 -18.74 3.79
N ASN A 84 -16.27 -19.10 5.08
CA ASN A 84 -15.78 -20.39 5.61
C ASN A 84 -14.35 -20.73 5.17
N ILE A 85 -13.47 -19.73 5.14
CA ILE A 85 -12.07 -19.90 4.76
C ILE A 85 -11.24 -20.21 6.00
N ARG A 86 -10.51 -21.33 5.95
CA ARG A 86 -9.52 -21.69 6.97
C ARG A 86 -8.21 -20.93 6.74
N PHE A 87 -7.89 -20.01 7.64
CA PHE A 87 -6.64 -19.24 7.60
C PHE A 87 -5.61 -19.86 8.54
N GLU A 88 -4.42 -20.18 8.00
CA GLU A 88 -3.28 -20.67 8.77
C GLU A 88 -2.12 -19.68 8.67
N LYS A 89 -1.50 -19.39 9.81
CA LYS A 89 -0.35 -18.49 9.91
C LYS A 89 0.85 -19.24 10.49
N GLN A 90 1.96 -19.26 9.77
CA GLN A 90 3.26 -19.75 10.24
C GLN A 90 4.24 -18.59 10.22
N VAL A 91 4.49 -17.99 11.38
CA VAL A 91 5.42 -16.86 11.54
C VAL A 91 6.63 -17.34 12.31
N HIS A 92 7.79 -17.23 11.68
CA HIS A 92 9.06 -17.43 12.35
C HIS A 92 9.55 -16.08 12.88
N SER A 93 10.08 -16.08 14.10
CA SER A 93 10.69 -14.88 14.66
C SER A 93 11.85 -14.44 13.77
N CYS A 94 11.79 -13.21 13.28
CA CYS A 94 12.81 -12.62 12.42
C CYS A 94 13.15 -11.24 12.95
N ALA A 95 14.45 -11.00 13.19
CA ALA A 95 14.94 -9.67 13.47
C ALA A 95 15.08 -8.91 12.14
N LEU A 96 14.15 -8.00 11.87
CA LEU A 96 14.28 -7.08 10.76
C LEU A 96 15.27 -5.98 11.16
N ALA A 97 16.46 -6.01 10.57
CA ALA A 97 17.38 -4.89 10.69
C ALA A 97 16.73 -3.66 10.05
N PRO A 98 16.74 -2.49 10.72
CA PRO A 98 16.44 -1.24 10.05
C PRO A 98 17.34 -1.15 8.82
N PHE A 99 16.76 -0.82 7.65
CA PHE A 99 17.58 -0.47 6.50
C PHE A 99 18.58 0.58 6.99
N PRO A 100 19.90 0.42 6.76
CA PRO A 100 20.84 1.43 7.24
C PRO A 100 20.39 2.75 6.63
N ALA A 101 20.07 3.71 7.51
CA ALA A 101 20.08 5.12 7.10
C ALA A 101 21.41 5.30 6.37
N ALA A 102 21.38 5.99 5.23
CA ALA A 102 22.57 6.30 4.45
C ALA A 102 23.47 7.29 5.24
N ASP A 103 23.94 6.87 6.40
CA ASP A 103 24.95 7.55 7.19
C ASP A 103 26.30 7.13 6.63
N GLY A 104 26.78 7.98 5.71
CA GLY A 104 28.19 8.12 5.42
C GLY A 104 28.78 6.95 4.65
N ILE A 105 29.01 7.18 3.36
CA ILE A 105 30.23 6.68 2.71
C ILE A 105 31.40 7.16 3.59
N ARG A 106 31.80 6.36 4.58
CA ARG A 106 33.13 6.46 5.18
C ARG A 106 34.09 6.07 4.08
N GLU A 107 34.67 7.07 3.42
CA GLU A 107 35.89 6.88 2.66
C GLU A 107 36.90 6.21 3.60
N SER A 108 37.12 4.93 3.37
CA SER A 108 38.20 4.18 3.97
C SER A 108 39.50 4.88 3.60
N SER A 109 40.16 5.43 4.61
CA SER A 109 41.53 5.92 4.60
C SER A 109 42.45 4.88 3.96
N GLY A 110 42.76 5.09 2.69
CA GLY A 110 43.82 4.39 1.98
C GLY A 110 45.17 4.95 2.40
N SER A 111 45.83 4.24 3.31
CA SER A 111 47.24 4.41 3.66
C SER A 111 48.11 4.23 2.41
N ARG A 112 48.41 5.30 1.67
CA ARG A 112 49.47 5.28 0.66
C ARG A 112 50.82 5.43 1.35
N SER A 113 51.42 4.28 1.67
CA SER A 113 52.87 4.13 1.80
C SER A 113 53.54 4.50 0.48
N GLN A 114 54.02 5.74 0.35
CA GLN A 114 54.99 6.11 -0.68
C GLN A 114 56.40 5.93 -0.15
N SER A 115 56.97 4.77 -0.49
CA SER A 115 58.41 4.57 -0.61
C SER A 115 58.97 5.57 -1.63
N ARG A 116 59.76 6.55 -1.19
CA ARG A 116 60.71 7.27 -2.05
C ARG A 116 62.10 6.72 -1.75
N ARG A 117 62.70 6.10 -2.77
CA ARG A 117 64.11 5.72 -2.80
C ARG A 117 64.99 6.98 -2.85
N PRO A 118 66.23 6.95 -2.32
CA PRO A 118 67.18 8.02 -2.51
C PRO A 118 67.77 7.94 -3.92
N PHE A 119 67.97 9.09 -4.56
CA PHE A 119 68.92 9.24 -5.65
C PHE A 119 70.14 9.98 -5.11
N SER A 120 71.28 9.50 -5.61
CA SER A 120 72.70 9.77 -5.34
C SER A 120 73.10 11.18 -4.98
#